data_AF-A0A3A4V529-F1
#
_entry.id   AF-A0A3A4V529-F1
#
_cell.length_a   1.000
_cell.length_b   1.000
_cell.length_c   1.000
_cell.angle_alpha   90.00
_cell.angle_beta   90.00
_cell.angle_gamma   90.00
#
_symmetry.space_group_name_H-M   'P 1'
#
loop_
_entity.id
_entity.type
_entity.pdbx_description
1 polymer ?
#
loop_
_entity_poly.entity_id
_entity_poly.type
_entity_poly.pdbx_seq_one_letter_code
_entity_poly.pdbx_strand_id
1 'polypeptide(L)'
;MRKHIAKTKMFFISAVMGAALMIVLGSLFADDLYDLAANNAVFTVKYYGSVTAFNKMEKGGKGSEDELYQRAEMPEKTSGGIPVLLYHGVIKKPDGENILTEDFQEQMFALKKVGWKTIKLEDYRAFLKGEKILPEKSFLLTFDDGRVDSYYPVDHLLKLLDYTAVIFVITEHSFHPKNSFYLTQKEMERMIKSGRWEIEAHTSRGHDLYDISSDGKQGHFYSNKLWIKEADRLETEEEFAGRIDKDFREAKSQLKQRLGIDSRVFAYPFGDYGQTTENFAGAEKIVLEKAKTLFDLSFYQFYEGEGQSYNYPGENIFLSKRISVRPEWTGDQLLEVLERGMAKNLPYQTDFFRNDGWLLSWGRLSLEDNSLILGADINDTGAVATLDGTYLWNNYVFSSEVVLMDGESFSLVVGYKNKDNYAFCSFGPFGAKLEQVLNGERKILAERRGFLDLSGELKPQVALAGGAISCSLGEKLLLIKTIEPEENLGRGGIGFQTWDPENNKSKLQVKNALVEKIN
;
A
#
# COMPACT_ATOMS: atom_id res chain seq x y z
N MET A 1 53.47 59.71 -27.70
CA MET A 1 53.53 58.37 -27.06
C MET A 1 52.75 57.41 -27.98
N ARG A 2 53.50 56.55 -28.71
CA ARG A 2 53.13 55.40 -29.60
C ARG A 2 51.72 55.34 -30.23
N LYS A 3 51.61 55.56 -31.56
CA LYS A 3 51.47 54.56 -32.68
C LYS A 3 50.07 53.93 -32.77
N HIS A 4 49.39 53.67 -33.88
CA HIS A 4 49.50 53.92 -35.34
C HIS A 4 48.22 53.29 -35.97
N ILE A 5 47.67 53.87 -37.05
CA ILE A 5 47.29 53.26 -38.37
C ILE A 5 46.52 51.91 -38.36
N ALA A 6 45.51 51.59 -39.19
CA ALA A 6 44.65 52.27 -40.17
C ALA A 6 43.70 51.21 -40.81
N LYS A 7 42.72 51.70 -41.59
CA LYS A 7 42.14 51.11 -42.82
C LYS A 7 41.25 49.85 -42.74
N THR A 8 39.95 50.09 -42.95
CA THR A 8 39.16 49.66 -44.13
C THR A 8 39.43 48.29 -44.76
N LYS A 9 38.46 47.36 -44.65
CA LYS A 9 37.76 46.64 -45.75
C LYS A 9 37.01 45.41 -45.20
N MET A 10 35.92 45.05 -45.89
CA MET A 10 35.05 43.86 -45.77
C MET A 10 33.99 43.96 -44.65
N PHE A 11 32.68 44.12 -44.88
CA PHE A 11 31.79 43.55 -45.90
C PHE A 11 32.15 42.10 -46.23
N PHE A 12 31.34 41.18 -45.69
CA PHE A 12 31.52 39.72 -45.56
C PHE A 12 32.13 39.27 -44.23
N ILE A 13 31.22 39.03 -43.26
CA ILE A 13 31.22 38.06 -42.13
C ILE A 13 30.46 38.69 -40.96
N SER A 14 29.16 38.90 -41.13
CA SER A 14 28.20 39.00 -40.02
C SER A 14 26.81 38.45 -40.37
N ALA A 15 26.59 38.10 -41.64
CA ALA A 15 25.40 37.37 -42.10
C ALA A 15 25.51 35.83 -42.03
N VAL A 16 26.66 35.27 -41.62
CA VAL A 16 26.85 33.80 -41.53
C VAL A 16 26.83 33.28 -40.08
N MET A 17 27.00 34.12 -39.07
CA MET A 17 26.82 33.72 -37.66
C MET A 17 25.37 33.85 -37.15
N GLY A 18 24.51 34.59 -37.86
CA GLY A 18 23.07 34.64 -37.57
C GLY A 18 22.28 33.44 -38.12
N ALA A 19 22.81 32.73 -39.11
CA ALA A 19 22.16 31.57 -39.72
C ALA A 19 22.52 30.24 -39.02
N ALA A 20 23.70 30.13 -38.41
CA ALA A 20 24.10 28.92 -37.66
C ALA A 20 23.44 28.82 -36.27
N LEU A 21 23.06 29.95 -35.65
CA LEU A 21 22.36 29.93 -34.35
C LEU A 21 20.86 29.61 -34.48
N MET A 22 20.25 29.90 -35.63
CA MET A 22 18.84 29.54 -35.92
C MET A 22 18.68 28.08 -36.37
N ILE A 23 19.73 27.43 -36.87
CA ILE A 23 19.69 26.00 -37.27
C ILE A 23 19.92 25.08 -36.06
N VAL A 24 20.70 25.50 -35.05
CA VAL A 24 20.90 24.70 -33.82
C VAL A 24 19.74 24.85 -32.82
N LEU A 25 19.03 25.99 -32.82
CA LEU A 25 17.80 26.16 -32.03
C LEU A 25 16.55 25.53 -32.70
N GLY A 26 16.57 25.30 -34.02
CA GLY A 26 15.49 24.62 -34.74
C GLY A 26 15.51 23.09 -34.63
N SER A 27 16.66 22.48 -34.33
CA SER A 27 16.80 21.02 -34.19
C SER A 27 16.62 20.50 -32.77
N LEU A 28 16.63 21.39 -31.75
CA LEU A 28 16.41 21.00 -30.35
C LEU A 28 14.93 21.06 -29.91
N PHE A 29 14.03 21.45 -30.80
CA PHE A 29 12.58 21.51 -30.53
C PHE A 29 11.73 20.82 -31.62
N ALA A 30 12.36 20.13 -32.59
CA ALA A 30 11.62 19.45 -33.64
C ALA A 30 11.04 18.09 -33.19
N ASP A 31 11.77 17.35 -32.35
CA ASP A 31 11.34 16.02 -31.88
C ASP A 31 10.22 16.13 -30.82
N ASP A 32 10.30 17.11 -29.91
CA ASP A 32 9.25 17.37 -28.90
C ASP A 32 7.95 17.93 -29.50
N LEU A 33 8.03 18.70 -30.60
CA LEU A 33 6.84 19.18 -31.33
C LEU A 33 6.22 18.07 -32.20
N TYR A 34 7.01 17.10 -32.66
CA TYR A 34 6.50 15.95 -33.42
C TYR A 34 5.74 14.98 -32.50
N ASP A 35 6.21 14.73 -31.28
CA ASP A 35 5.50 13.90 -30.30
C ASP A 35 4.25 14.56 -29.72
N LEU A 36 4.25 15.90 -29.55
CA LEU A 36 3.05 16.64 -29.14
C LEU A 36 2.00 16.71 -30.26
N ALA A 37 2.43 16.80 -31.53
CA ALA A 37 1.54 16.80 -32.69
C ALA A 37 1.04 15.40 -33.07
N ALA A 38 1.86 14.35 -32.91
CA ALA A 38 1.48 12.96 -33.17
C ALA A 38 0.49 12.43 -32.12
N ASN A 39 0.71 12.74 -30.83
CA ASN A 39 -0.23 12.36 -29.77
C ASN A 39 -1.56 13.11 -29.86
N ASN A 40 -1.54 14.41 -30.24
CA ASN A 40 -2.76 15.15 -30.54
C ASN A 40 -3.45 14.69 -31.83
N ALA A 41 -2.72 14.27 -32.86
CA ALA A 41 -3.30 13.74 -34.10
C ALA A 41 -3.95 12.36 -33.87
N VAL A 42 -3.33 11.47 -33.08
CA VAL A 42 -3.92 10.17 -32.72
C VAL A 42 -5.16 10.34 -31.84
N PHE A 43 -5.18 11.34 -30.93
CA PHE A 43 -6.37 11.69 -30.15
C PHE A 43 -7.49 12.31 -31.01
N THR A 44 -7.15 13.17 -31.98
CA THR A 44 -8.12 13.86 -32.83
C THR A 44 -8.71 12.93 -33.90
N VAL A 45 -7.94 11.95 -34.40
CA VAL A 45 -8.42 10.94 -35.37
C VAL A 45 -9.36 9.92 -34.75
N LYS A 46 -9.16 9.53 -33.47
CA LYS A 46 -10.15 8.72 -32.72
C LYS A 46 -11.46 9.46 -32.44
N TYR A 47 -11.43 10.79 -32.36
CA TYR A 47 -12.60 11.62 -32.07
C TYR A 47 -13.39 12.04 -33.33
N TYR A 48 -12.75 12.16 -34.51
CA TYR A 48 -13.45 12.46 -35.76
C TYR A 48 -13.96 11.21 -36.51
N GLY A 49 -13.37 10.04 -36.26
CA GLY A 49 -13.86 8.76 -36.79
C GLY A 49 -15.21 8.33 -36.21
N SER A 50 -15.57 8.81 -35.01
CA SER A 50 -16.89 8.59 -34.40
C SER A 50 -17.94 9.61 -34.84
N VAL A 51 -17.55 10.82 -35.22
CA VAL A 51 -18.48 11.89 -35.65
C VAL A 51 -18.89 11.75 -37.13
N THR A 52 -18.05 11.15 -37.97
CA THR A 52 -18.43 10.82 -39.37
C THR A 52 -19.32 9.59 -39.49
N ALA A 53 -19.35 8.71 -38.48
CA ALA A 53 -20.34 7.64 -38.38
C ALA A 53 -21.73 8.14 -37.94
N PHE A 54 -21.79 9.31 -37.28
CA PHE A 54 -23.05 9.92 -36.81
C PHE A 54 -23.82 10.65 -37.92
N ASN A 55 -23.14 11.26 -38.91
CA ASN A 55 -23.81 12.01 -39.97
C ASN A 55 -24.36 11.16 -41.15
N LYS A 56 -24.35 9.83 -41.02
CA LYS A 56 -24.88 8.92 -42.06
C LYS A 56 -26.10 8.10 -41.62
N MET A 57 -26.64 8.36 -40.43
CA MET A 57 -27.85 7.69 -39.90
C MET A 57 -29.06 8.62 -39.69
N GLU A 58 -29.05 9.87 -40.17
CA GLU A 58 -30.26 10.70 -40.23
C GLU A 58 -30.90 10.66 -41.62
N LYS A 59 -31.54 9.54 -41.95
CA LYS A 59 -32.75 9.54 -42.80
C LYS A 59 -33.68 8.40 -42.40
N GLY A 60 -34.60 8.72 -41.50
CA GLY A 60 -35.92 8.09 -41.43
C GLY A 60 -36.21 7.29 -40.17
N GLY A 61 -37.14 7.81 -39.36
CA GLY A 61 -37.87 7.02 -38.36
C GLY A 61 -38.22 7.83 -37.11
N LYS A 62 -39.49 8.27 -37.00
CA LYS A 62 -40.03 8.85 -35.76
C LYS A 62 -40.07 7.77 -34.66
N GLY A 63 -39.21 7.90 -33.66
CA GLY A 63 -39.27 7.21 -32.37
C GLY A 63 -39.02 8.23 -31.26
N SER A 64 -39.74 8.13 -30.15
CA SER A 64 -39.76 9.08 -29.05
C SER A 64 -38.37 9.32 -28.43
N GLU A 65 -38.06 10.60 -28.14
CA GLU A 65 -36.81 11.04 -27.49
C GLU A 65 -36.54 10.41 -26.11
N ASP A 66 -37.54 9.78 -25.48
CA ASP A 66 -37.43 9.15 -24.16
C ASP A 66 -36.85 7.72 -24.16
N GLU A 67 -36.66 7.07 -25.32
CA GLU A 67 -36.13 5.69 -25.39
C GLU A 67 -34.62 5.58 -25.71
N LEU A 68 -33.91 6.70 -25.87
CA LEU A 68 -32.50 6.70 -26.35
C LEU A 68 -31.44 7.05 -25.31
N TYR A 69 -31.79 7.14 -24.01
CA TYR A 69 -30.84 7.39 -22.92
C TYR A 69 -30.89 6.35 -21.78
N GLN A 70 -31.12 5.07 -22.08
CA GLN A 70 -30.63 4.00 -21.20
C GLN A 70 -29.17 3.71 -21.54
N ARG A 71 -28.27 4.47 -20.91
CA ARG A 71 -26.87 4.07 -20.79
C ARG A 71 -26.90 2.76 -19.99
N ALA A 72 -26.75 1.63 -20.67
CA ALA A 72 -26.59 0.35 -19.99
C ALA A 72 -25.40 0.49 -19.04
N GLU A 73 -25.66 0.60 -17.74
CA GLU A 73 -24.63 0.49 -16.72
C GLU A 73 -24.01 -0.89 -16.90
N MET A 74 -22.76 -0.92 -17.40
CA MET A 74 -21.98 -2.15 -17.32
C MET A 74 -21.95 -2.57 -15.86
N PRO A 75 -22.11 -3.87 -15.54
CA PRO A 75 -22.09 -4.32 -14.16
C PRO A 75 -20.81 -3.82 -13.49
N GLU A 76 -20.99 -3.02 -12.44
CA GLU A 76 -19.88 -2.41 -11.71
C GLU A 76 -19.00 -3.55 -11.16
N LYS A 77 -17.70 -3.53 -11.51
CA LYS A 77 -16.76 -4.53 -10.99
C LYS A 77 -16.77 -4.45 -9.47
N THR A 78 -16.68 -5.61 -8.82
CA THR A 78 -16.72 -5.73 -7.37
C THR A 78 -15.30 -5.75 -6.80
N SER A 79 -15.10 -5.10 -5.66
CA SER A 79 -13.82 -5.09 -4.95
C SER A 79 -13.51 -6.46 -4.34
N GLY A 80 -12.28 -6.96 -4.59
CA GLY A 80 -11.71 -8.08 -3.86
C GLY A 80 -11.07 -7.69 -2.53
N GLY A 81 -10.69 -6.42 -2.36
CA GLY A 81 -10.03 -5.88 -1.18
C GLY A 81 -10.20 -4.36 -1.10
N ILE A 82 -10.23 -3.80 0.11
CA ILE A 82 -10.45 -2.36 0.32
C ILE A 82 -9.20 -1.70 0.91
N PRO A 83 -8.64 -0.67 0.27
CA PRO A 83 -7.61 0.16 0.86
C PRO A 83 -8.23 1.11 1.89
N VAL A 84 -7.46 1.40 2.92
CA VAL A 84 -7.78 2.42 3.92
C VAL A 84 -6.66 3.43 3.88
N LEU A 85 -6.97 4.69 3.58
CA LEU A 85 -5.98 5.76 3.53
C LEU A 85 -5.92 6.46 4.88
N LEU A 86 -4.70 6.68 5.39
CA LEU A 86 -4.45 7.44 6.61
C LEU A 86 -3.78 8.78 6.27
N TYR A 87 -4.38 9.84 6.79
CA TYR A 87 -3.83 11.18 6.87
C TYR A 87 -3.75 11.63 8.34
N HIS A 88 -2.87 12.58 8.66
CA HIS A 88 -2.84 13.24 9.97
C HIS A 88 -3.31 14.68 9.80
N GLY A 89 -2.41 15.66 9.81
CA GLY A 89 -2.71 17.06 9.50
C GLY A 89 -2.74 17.36 8.01
N VAL A 90 -3.60 18.30 7.60
CA VAL A 90 -3.59 18.91 6.26
C VAL A 90 -3.23 20.38 6.41
N ILE A 91 -1.99 20.73 6.07
CA ILE A 91 -1.38 22.00 6.46
C ILE A 91 -1.07 22.90 5.26
N LYS A 92 -0.65 24.13 5.52
CA LYS A 92 -0.36 25.15 4.48
C LYS A 92 1.12 25.33 4.17
N LYS A 93 1.98 24.80 5.03
CA LYS A 93 3.43 24.93 4.93
C LYS A 93 4.04 23.58 5.26
N PRO A 94 5.04 23.12 4.49
CA PRO A 94 5.58 21.79 4.70
C PRO A 94 6.31 21.69 6.04
N ASP A 95 6.11 20.57 6.74
CA ASP A 95 6.86 20.18 7.93
C ASP A 95 7.59 18.83 7.76
N GLY A 96 7.41 18.17 6.61
CA GLY A 96 8.01 16.87 6.28
C GLY A 96 7.20 15.67 6.74
N GLU A 97 6.10 15.86 7.47
CA GLU A 97 5.30 14.78 8.07
C GLU A 97 3.84 14.82 7.60
N ASN A 98 3.28 16.01 7.41
CA ASN A 98 1.89 16.24 7.09
C ASN A 98 1.70 16.67 5.62
N ILE A 99 0.51 16.41 5.08
CA ILE A 99 0.21 16.72 3.67
C ILE A 99 -0.12 18.21 3.49
N LEU A 100 0.29 18.80 2.37
CA LEU A 100 -0.14 20.15 2.03
C LEU A 100 -1.61 20.14 1.59
N THR A 101 -2.28 21.27 1.81
CA THR A 101 -3.69 21.46 1.42
C THR A 101 -3.87 21.30 -0.09
N GLU A 102 -2.93 21.81 -0.87
CA GLU A 102 -2.93 21.72 -2.33
C GLU A 102 -2.72 20.27 -2.80
N ASP A 103 -1.78 19.55 -2.19
CA ASP A 103 -1.50 18.15 -2.53
C ASP A 103 -2.68 17.24 -2.16
N PHE A 104 -3.30 17.44 -0.98
CA PHE A 104 -4.50 16.73 -0.60
C PHE A 104 -5.66 16.97 -1.59
N GLN A 105 -5.82 18.22 -2.05
CA GLN A 105 -6.83 18.53 -3.06
C GLN A 105 -6.56 17.79 -4.36
N GLU A 106 -5.32 17.85 -4.85
CA GLU A 106 -4.89 17.14 -6.06
C GLU A 106 -5.18 15.64 -5.96
N GLN A 107 -4.78 15.01 -4.86
CA GLN A 107 -5.02 13.59 -4.57
C GLN A 107 -6.51 13.25 -4.63
N MET A 108 -7.37 13.99 -3.91
CA MET A 108 -8.80 13.68 -3.88
C MET A 108 -9.48 13.90 -5.24
N PHE A 109 -9.07 14.94 -6.00
CA PHE A 109 -9.56 15.15 -7.36
C PHE A 109 -9.11 14.03 -8.31
N ALA A 110 -7.86 13.58 -8.22
CA ALA A 110 -7.33 12.49 -9.02
C ALA A 110 -8.12 11.18 -8.77
N LEU A 111 -8.35 10.85 -7.50
CA LEU A 111 -9.20 9.71 -7.10
C LEU A 111 -10.61 9.83 -7.68
N LYS A 112 -11.27 10.98 -7.49
CA LYS A 112 -12.65 11.20 -7.96
C LYS A 112 -12.76 11.07 -9.47
N LYS A 113 -11.78 11.66 -10.20
CA LYS A 113 -11.73 11.69 -11.66
C LYS A 113 -11.77 10.30 -12.28
N VAL A 114 -11.12 9.32 -11.64
CA VAL A 114 -11.08 7.92 -12.14
C VAL A 114 -12.09 6.99 -11.47
N GLY A 115 -13.01 7.55 -10.68
CA GLY A 115 -14.17 6.84 -10.13
C GLY A 115 -13.98 6.22 -8.75
N TRP A 116 -12.91 6.55 -8.01
CA TRP A 116 -12.81 6.15 -6.61
C TRP A 116 -13.90 6.80 -5.77
N LYS A 117 -14.42 6.07 -4.79
CA LYS A 117 -15.44 6.55 -3.85
C LYS A 117 -15.12 6.13 -2.43
N THR A 118 -15.33 7.05 -1.50
CA THR A 118 -15.25 6.72 -0.07
C THR A 118 -16.42 5.83 0.34
N ILE A 119 -16.17 4.95 1.30
CA ILE A 119 -17.21 4.19 2.01
C ILE A 119 -17.28 4.60 3.47
N LYS A 120 -18.36 4.21 4.15
CA LYS A 120 -18.54 4.38 5.60
C LYS A 120 -18.00 3.20 6.39
N LEU A 121 -17.74 3.37 7.68
CA LEU A 121 -17.23 2.31 8.56
C LEU A 121 -18.12 1.08 8.58
N GLU A 122 -19.45 1.24 8.62
CA GLU A 122 -20.36 0.09 8.67
C GLU A 122 -20.27 -0.76 7.40
N ASP A 123 -20.13 -0.10 6.24
CA ASP A 123 -19.96 -0.78 4.96
C ASP A 123 -18.62 -1.51 4.87
N TYR A 124 -17.56 -0.89 5.38
CA TYR A 124 -16.24 -1.50 5.49
C TYR A 124 -16.26 -2.73 6.40
N ARG A 125 -16.90 -2.64 7.58
CA ARG A 125 -17.05 -3.76 8.52
C ARG A 125 -17.85 -4.92 7.91
N ALA A 126 -18.96 -4.62 7.24
CA ALA A 126 -19.75 -5.63 6.55
C ALA A 126 -18.95 -6.29 5.41
N PHE A 127 -18.14 -5.51 4.67
CA PHE A 127 -17.24 -6.04 3.66
C PHE A 127 -16.21 -7.01 4.24
N LEU A 128 -15.53 -6.65 5.33
CA LEU A 128 -14.55 -7.53 5.97
C LEU A 128 -15.14 -8.87 6.44
N LYS A 129 -16.41 -8.87 6.84
CA LYS A 129 -17.16 -10.08 7.21
C LYS A 129 -17.69 -10.88 6.01
N GLY A 130 -17.57 -10.36 4.80
CA GLY A 130 -18.17 -10.94 3.60
C GLY A 130 -19.69 -10.75 3.51
N GLU A 131 -20.25 -9.84 4.31
CA GLU A 131 -21.69 -9.54 4.38
C GLU A 131 -22.11 -8.49 3.35
N LYS A 132 -21.14 -7.72 2.81
CA LYS A 132 -21.39 -6.68 1.80
C LYS A 132 -20.37 -6.75 0.67
N ILE A 133 -20.87 -6.69 -0.57
CA ILE A 133 -20.06 -6.50 -1.76
C ILE A 133 -20.00 -5.00 -2.06
N LEU A 134 -18.80 -4.50 -2.33
CA LEU A 134 -18.55 -3.09 -2.65
C LEU A 134 -17.99 -2.95 -4.07
N PRO A 135 -18.19 -1.79 -4.73
CA PRO A 135 -17.53 -1.48 -5.99
C PRO A 135 -16.01 -1.58 -5.91
N GLU A 136 -15.37 -1.94 -7.02
CA GLU A 136 -13.91 -2.16 -7.14
C GLU A 136 -13.10 -0.96 -6.66
N LYS A 137 -13.52 0.27 -7.00
CA LYS A 137 -12.85 1.51 -6.61
C LYS A 137 -13.44 2.13 -5.33
N SER A 138 -13.62 1.31 -4.31
CA SER A 138 -14.07 1.76 -2.98
C SER A 138 -12.87 1.88 -2.03
N PHE A 139 -12.82 2.93 -1.22
CA PHE A 139 -11.77 3.10 -0.20
C PHE A 139 -12.33 3.72 1.08
N LEU A 140 -11.69 3.47 2.21
CA LEU A 140 -12.01 4.17 3.46
C LEU A 140 -11.00 5.31 3.67
N LEU A 141 -11.50 6.53 3.88
CA LEU A 141 -10.67 7.71 4.14
C LEU A 141 -10.62 7.98 5.64
N THR A 142 -9.43 7.99 6.23
CA THR A 142 -9.24 8.15 7.68
C THR A 142 -8.26 9.27 8.01
N PHE A 143 -8.51 9.93 9.14
CA PHE A 143 -7.66 10.95 9.74
C PHE A 143 -7.40 10.61 11.20
N ASP A 144 -6.17 10.77 11.68
CA ASP A 144 -5.82 10.56 13.08
C ASP A 144 -5.71 11.88 13.87
N ASP A 145 -5.38 11.77 15.16
CA ASP A 145 -5.16 12.82 16.15
C ASP A 145 -6.38 13.66 16.57
N GLY A 146 -7.35 13.86 15.69
CA GLY A 146 -8.48 14.77 15.93
C GLY A 146 -8.06 16.25 15.82
N ARG A 147 -7.17 16.58 14.88
CA ARG A 147 -6.65 17.94 14.72
C ARG A 147 -7.61 18.85 13.96
N VAL A 148 -7.52 20.13 14.26
CA VAL A 148 -8.31 21.19 13.62
C VAL A 148 -7.94 21.36 12.14
N ASP A 149 -6.66 21.16 11.82
CA ASP A 149 -6.13 21.22 10.45
C ASP A 149 -6.44 19.97 9.61
N SER A 150 -6.92 18.88 10.22
CA SER A 150 -7.50 17.74 9.50
C SER A 150 -8.95 17.98 9.06
N TYR A 151 -9.61 19.03 9.58
CA TYR A 151 -11.03 19.29 9.35
C TYR A 151 -11.27 20.50 8.44
N TYR A 152 -10.82 21.70 8.82
CA TYR A 152 -11.19 22.93 8.11
C TYR A 152 -10.78 22.98 6.63
N PRO A 153 -9.56 22.56 6.22
CA PRO A 153 -9.20 22.53 4.80
C PRO A 153 -9.85 21.37 4.04
N VAL A 154 -10.37 20.35 4.75
CA VAL A 154 -10.84 19.08 4.17
C VAL A 154 -12.35 19.05 3.95
N ASP A 155 -13.14 19.53 4.91
CA ASP A 155 -14.60 19.30 4.93
C ASP A 155 -15.35 19.84 3.70
N HIS A 156 -14.96 21.01 3.21
CA HIS A 156 -15.54 21.59 2.00
C HIS A 156 -15.24 20.76 0.76
N LEU A 157 -14.04 20.16 0.69
CA LEU A 157 -13.67 19.28 -0.40
C LEU A 157 -14.46 17.97 -0.35
N LEU A 158 -14.62 17.38 0.84
CA LEU A 158 -15.46 16.19 1.00
C LEU A 158 -16.89 16.45 0.54
N LYS A 159 -17.45 17.62 0.87
CA LYS A 159 -18.78 18.03 0.39
C LYS A 159 -18.82 18.15 -1.14
N LEU A 160 -17.81 18.77 -1.75
CA LEU A 160 -17.74 18.95 -3.20
C LEU A 160 -17.65 17.61 -3.94
N LEU A 161 -16.90 16.67 -3.39
CA LEU A 161 -16.63 15.37 -3.99
C LEU A 161 -17.65 14.29 -3.61
N ASP A 162 -18.63 14.59 -2.76
CA ASP A 162 -19.55 13.60 -2.17
C ASP A 162 -18.77 12.45 -1.51
N TYR A 163 -17.78 12.81 -0.71
CA TYR A 163 -16.95 11.91 0.07
C TYR A 163 -17.29 11.96 1.56
N THR A 164 -16.99 10.87 2.24
CA THR A 164 -17.10 10.68 3.68
C THR A 164 -15.74 10.28 4.25
N ALA A 165 -15.48 10.63 5.50
CA ALA A 165 -14.25 10.31 6.20
C ALA A 165 -14.50 9.89 7.64
N VAL A 166 -13.54 9.18 8.22
CA VAL A 166 -13.48 8.86 9.64
C VAL A 166 -12.38 9.71 10.25
N ILE A 167 -12.62 10.27 11.44
CA ILE A 167 -11.55 10.88 12.24
C ILE A 167 -11.43 10.17 13.59
N PHE A 168 -10.22 9.74 13.91
CA PHE A 168 -9.87 9.14 15.19
C PHE A 168 -9.35 10.25 16.11
N VAL A 169 -9.96 10.41 17.29
CA VAL A 169 -9.68 11.55 18.17
C VAL A 169 -9.00 11.12 19.47
N ILE A 170 -7.99 11.88 19.88
CA ILE A 170 -7.39 11.77 21.21
C ILE A 170 -8.30 12.56 22.16
N THR A 171 -9.06 11.82 22.97
CA THR A 171 -10.22 12.40 23.67
C THR A 171 -9.81 13.39 24.76
N GLU A 172 -8.72 13.12 25.50
CA GLU A 172 -8.24 14.05 26.52
C GLU A 172 -7.77 15.37 25.90
N HIS A 173 -7.10 15.32 24.74
CA HIS A 173 -6.66 16.51 24.01
C HIS A 173 -7.83 17.34 23.46
N SER A 174 -8.81 16.67 22.87
CA SER A 174 -9.99 17.32 22.26
C SER A 174 -10.93 17.95 23.28
N PHE A 175 -11.09 17.32 24.45
CA PHE A 175 -11.97 17.80 25.51
C PHE A 175 -11.25 18.64 26.59
N HIS A 176 -9.93 18.83 26.48
CA HIS A 176 -9.20 19.73 27.37
C HIS A 176 -9.63 21.20 27.14
N PRO A 177 -9.91 21.97 28.22
CA PRO A 177 -10.19 23.39 28.09
C PRO A 177 -9.02 24.17 27.47
N LYS A 178 -9.30 25.12 26.58
CA LYS A 178 -8.29 26.03 25.97
C LYS A 178 -7.26 25.34 25.08
N ASN A 179 -7.66 24.30 24.36
CA ASN A 179 -6.90 23.77 23.24
C ASN A 179 -7.37 24.40 21.92
N SER A 180 -6.43 24.80 21.06
CA SER A 180 -6.70 25.37 19.72
C SER A 180 -6.18 24.51 18.57
N PHE A 181 -5.51 23.40 18.89
CA PHE A 181 -4.87 22.51 17.92
C PHE A 181 -5.72 21.29 17.62
N TYR A 182 -6.43 20.75 18.62
CA TYR A 182 -7.39 19.65 18.44
C TYR A 182 -8.84 20.14 18.40
N LEU A 183 -9.68 19.33 17.77
CA LEU A 183 -11.09 19.61 17.55
C LEU A 183 -11.82 19.73 18.88
N THR A 184 -12.63 20.78 18.99
CA THR A 184 -13.51 20.97 20.14
C THR A 184 -14.77 20.11 19.99
N GLN A 185 -15.45 19.86 21.11
CA GLN A 185 -16.77 19.20 21.11
C GLN A 185 -17.76 19.84 20.11
N LYS A 186 -17.80 21.17 20.06
CA LYS A 186 -18.72 21.90 19.16
C LYS A 186 -18.37 21.72 17.69
N GLU A 187 -17.10 21.57 17.34
CA GLU A 187 -16.68 21.29 15.97
C GLU A 187 -17.05 19.86 15.58
N MET A 188 -16.79 18.90 16.47
CA MET A 188 -17.19 17.50 16.27
C MET A 188 -18.72 17.35 16.13
N GLU A 189 -19.53 18.06 16.91
CA GLU A 189 -20.99 18.09 16.73
C GLU A 189 -21.42 18.61 15.34
N ARG A 190 -20.71 19.61 14.79
CA ARG A 190 -20.96 20.10 13.42
C ARG A 190 -20.55 19.08 12.37
N MET A 191 -19.41 18.41 12.58
CA MET A 191 -18.92 17.34 11.71
C MET A 191 -19.96 16.21 11.61
N ILE A 192 -20.47 15.73 12.75
CA ILE A 192 -21.52 14.70 12.80
C ILE A 192 -22.78 15.18 12.08
N LYS A 193 -23.26 16.39 12.39
CA LYS A 193 -24.47 16.96 11.78
C LYS A 193 -24.36 17.10 10.26
N SER A 194 -23.14 17.22 9.74
CA SER A 194 -22.88 17.34 8.31
C SER A 194 -23.15 16.05 7.52
N GLY A 195 -23.13 14.89 8.20
CA GLY A 195 -23.25 13.56 7.59
C GLY A 195 -22.01 13.05 6.87
N ARG A 196 -20.90 13.83 6.81
CA ARG A 196 -19.66 13.48 6.11
C ARG A 196 -18.61 12.81 7.00
N TRP A 197 -18.73 12.93 8.31
CA TRP A 197 -17.71 12.50 9.26
C TRP A 197 -18.25 11.48 10.25
N GLU A 198 -17.52 10.40 10.42
CA GLU A 198 -17.62 9.47 11.55
C GLU A 198 -16.47 9.77 12.52
N ILE A 199 -16.72 9.68 13.83
CA ILE A 199 -15.73 10.01 14.87
C ILE A 199 -15.53 8.78 15.76
N GLU A 200 -14.29 8.36 15.92
CA GLU A 200 -13.89 7.16 16.65
C GLU A 200 -12.69 7.43 17.57
N ALA A 201 -12.34 6.46 18.42
CA ALA A 201 -11.32 6.67 19.45
C ALA A 201 -9.88 6.47 18.92
N HIS A 202 -8.97 7.37 19.32
CA HIS A 202 -7.53 7.27 19.05
C HIS A 202 -6.67 7.19 20.31
N THR A 203 -7.22 6.71 21.44
CA THR A 203 -6.70 6.80 22.82
C THR A 203 -7.37 7.90 23.65
N SER A 204 -7.26 7.79 24.97
CA SER A 204 -7.53 8.92 25.87
C SER A 204 -6.33 9.84 25.91
N ARG A 205 -5.16 9.29 26.28
CA ARG A 205 -3.89 10.03 26.43
C ARG A 205 -2.64 9.30 25.93
N GLY A 206 -2.73 8.02 25.57
CA GLY A 206 -1.59 7.20 25.15
C GLY A 206 -0.96 7.54 23.79
N HIS A 207 -0.89 8.82 23.40
CA HIS A 207 -0.32 9.30 22.12
C HIS A 207 1.03 10.05 22.30
N ASP A 208 1.71 9.83 23.42
CA ASP A 208 3.02 10.42 23.72
C ASP A 208 4.06 9.33 23.94
N LEU A 209 5.33 9.74 24.07
CA LEU A 209 6.41 8.90 24.55
C LEU A 209 6.45 8.94 26.08
N TYR A 210 6.63 7.77 26.69
CA TYR A 210 6.63 7.59 28.14
C TYR A 210 7.94 6.98 28.60
N ASP A 211 8.38 7.28 29.82
CA ASP A 211 9.58 6.68 30.40
C ASP A 211 9.38 5.17 30.60
N ILE A 212 10.30 4.36 30.11
CA ILE A 212 10.24 2.88 30.11
C ILE A 212 11.46 2.23 30.78
N SER A 213 12.29 3.03 31.45
CA SER A 213 13.46 2.61 32.22
C SER A 213 13.91 3.70 33.20
N SER A 214 14.78 3.35 34.14
CA SER A 214 15.34 4.26 35.15
C SER A 214 16.27 5.33 34.57
N ASP A 215 16.87 5.09 33.41
CA ASP A 215 17.81 5.99 32.73
C ASP A 215 17.13 6.97 31.76
N GLY A 216 15.80 6.98 31.70
CA GLY A 216 15.02 7.91 30.89
C GLY A 216 14.84 7.50 29.43
N LYS A 217 15.07 6.22 29.08
CA LYS A 217 14.65 5.71 27.77
C LYS A 217 13.14 5.88 27.65
N GLN A 218 12.68 6.36 26.50
CA GLN A 218 11.26 6.53 26.23
C GLN A 218 10.74 5.48 25.24
N GLY A 219 9.46 5.16 25.33
CA GLY A 219 8.78 4.23 24.43
C GLY A 219 7.28 4.48 24.35
N HIS A 220 6.61 3.77 23.44
CA HIS A 220 5.19 3.91 23.19
C HIS A 220 4.35 3.37 24.35
N PHE A 221 3.21 4.04 24.59
CA PHE A 221 2.26 3.71 25.66
C PHE A 221 1.71 2.28 25.58
N TYR A 222 1.34 1.82 24.39
CA TYR A 222 0.67 0.53 24.21
C TYR A 222 1.63 -0.66 24.21
N SER A 223 2.93 -0.44 24.01
CA SER A 223 3.90 -1.54 23.80
C SER A 223 4.86 -1.76 24.94
N ASN A 224 4.88 -0.88 25.93
CA ASN A 224 5.89 -0.93 26.96
C ASN A 224 5.28 -0.83 28.35
N LYS A 225 5.91 -1.54 29.29
CA LYS A 225 5.75 -1.28 30.72
C LYS A 225 6.39 0.06 31.03
N LEU A 226 5.64 0.93 31.71
CA LEU A 226 6.16 2.25 32.07
C LEU A 226 7.05 2.15 33.31
N TRP A 227 8.01 3.06 33.40
CA TRP A 227 8.80 3.27 34.59
C TRP A 227 8.03 4.14 35.59
N ILE A 228 7.77 3.60 36.78
CA ILE A 228 7.09 4.30 37.87
C ILE A 228 8.15 4.94 38.76
N LYS A 229 8.38 6.25 38.57
CA LYS A 229 9.45 7.00 39.26
C LYS A 229 9.33 6.93 40.78
N GLU A 230 8.13 7.04 41.30
CA GLU A 230 7.87 7.06 42.75
C GLU A 230 8.13 5.70 43.40
N ALA A 231 8.00 4.61 42.63
CA ALA A 231 8.18 3.24 43.10
C ALA A 231 9.55 2.65 42.70
N ASP A 232 10.35 3.39 41.93
CA ASP A 232 11.67 2.99 41.43
C ASP A 232 11.66 1.61 40.74
N ARG A 233 10.64 1.35 39.90
CA ARG A 233 10.47 0.08 39.18
C ARG A 233 9.65 0.24 37.91
N LEU A 234 9.70 -0.77 37.05
CA LEU A 234 8.72 -0.94 35.96
C LEU A 234 7.33 -1.31 36.52
N GLU A 235 6.30 -0.96 35.75
CA GLU A 235 4.95 -1.51 35.90
C GLU A 235 4.98 -3.04 35.97
N THR A 236 4.15 -3.61 36.83
CA THR A 236 3.81 -5.03 36.75
C THR A 236 2.99 -5.28 35.49
N GLU A 237 2.84 -6.55 35.11
CA GLU A 237 1.96 -6.92 33.99
C GLU A 237 0.49 -6.54 34.26
N GLU A 238 0.04 -6.66 35.52
CA GLU A 238 -1.31 -6.26 35.92
C GLU A 238 -1.52 -4.75 35.84
N GLU A 239 -0.53 -3.96 36.25
CA GLU A 239 -0.56 -2.49 36.14
C GLU A 239 -0.59 -2.05 34.66
N PHE A 240 0.24 -2.67 33.82
CA PHE A 240 0.21 -2.45 32.37
C PHE A 240 -1.18 -2.78 31.81
N ALA A 241 -1.70 -3.98 32.06
CA ALA A 241 -3.00 -4.41 31.54
C ALA A 241 -4.15 -3.51 32.02
N GLY A 242 -4.10 -3.06 33.28
CA GLY A 242 -5.05 -2.13 33.86
C GLY A 242 -4.96 -0.74 33.24
N ARG A 243 -3.76 -0.23 32.95
CA ARG A 243 -3.56 1.05 32.26
C ARG A 243 -4.10 1.03 30.84
N ILE A 244 -3.86 -0.04 30.08
CA ILE A 244 -4.39 -0.20 28.72
C ILE A 244 -5.92 -0.27 28.71
N ASP A 245 -6.53 -1.12 29.54
CA ASP A 245 -7.99 -1.22 29.65
C ASP A 245 -8.63 0.11 30.07
N LYS A 246 -8.00 0.80 31.02
CA LYS A 246 -8.46 2.11 31.49
C LYS A 246 -8.47 3.14 30.36
N ASP A 247 -7.39 3.28 29.61
CA ASP A 247 -7.31 4.27 28.52
C ASP A 247 -8.39 4.02 27.45
N PHE A 248 -8.54 2.76 27.00
CA PHE A 248 -9.59 2.40 26.04
C PHE A 248 -11.01 2.74 26.54
N ARG A 249 -11.31 2.41 27.81
CA ARG A 249 -12.62 2.71 28.41
C ARG A 249 -12.84 4.20 28.59
N GLU A 250 -11.83 4.95 28.97
CA GLU A 250 -11.89 6.40 29.12
C GLU A 250 -12.20 7.06 27.78
N ALA A 251 -11.50 6.68 26.70
CA ALA A 251 -11.76 7.21 25.37
C ALA A 251 -13.21 6.97 24.91
N LYS A 252 -13.69 5.71 25.02
CA LYS A 252 -15.09 5.37 24.71
C LYS A 252 -16.09 6.16 25.55
N SER A 253 -15.83 6.24 26.86
CA SER A 253 -16.72 6.91 27.81
C SER A 253 -16.82 8.41 27.53
N GLN A 254 -15.70 9.06 27.22
CA GLN A 254 -15.67 10.48 26.87
C GLN A 254 -16.45 10.75 25.57
N LEU A 255 -16.25 9.96 24.52
CA LEU A 255 -17.03 10.08 23.28
C LEU A 255 -18.53 9.87 23.52
N LYS A 256 -18.89 8.87 24.33
CA LYS A 256 -20.29 8.57 24.65
C LYS A 256 -20.97 9.70 25.41
N GLN A 257 -20.31 10.23 26.45
CA GLN A 257 -20.87 11.27 27.31
C GLN A 257 -20.94 12.63 26.60
N ARG A 258 -19.93 12.96 25.80
CA ARG A 258 -19.80 14.29 25.16
C ARG A 258 -20.55 14.38 23.84
N LEU A 259 -20.55 13.31 23.04
CA LEU A 259 -21.06 13.32 21.65
C LEU A 259 -22.18 12.29 21.41
N GLY A 260 -22.50 11.44 22.39
CA GLY A 260 -23.48 10.37 22.24
C GLY A 260 -22.97 9.15 21.46
N ILE A 261 -21.72 9.18 21.01
CA ILE A 261 -21.08 8.16 20.16
C ILE A 261 -20.69 6.96 21.02
N ASP A 262 -21.22 5.79 20.69
CA ASP A 262 -20.67 4.53 21.19
C ASP A 262 -19.58 4.09 20.22
N SER A 263 -18.34 4.50 20.50
CA SER A 263 -17.19 4.26 19.61
C SER A 263 -16.91 2.77 19.52
N ARG A 264 -17.10 2.16 18.34
CA ARG A 264 -16.92 0.71 18.12
C ARG A 264 -15.58 0.39 17.47
N VAL A 265 -14.82 1.42 17.13
CA VAL A 265 -13.60 1.31 16.32
C VAL A 265 -12.46 2.08 16.99
N PHE A 266 -11.24 1.58 16.87
CA PHE A 266 -10.06 2.18 17.49
C PHE A 266 -8.88 2.26 16.52
N ALA A 267 -8.21 3.41 16.41
CA ALA A 267 -6.92 3.50 15.74
C ALA A 267 -5.80 3.51 16.78
N TYR A 268 -4.77 2.68 16.61
CA TYR A 268 -3.64 2.67 17.54
C TYR A 268 -2.70 3.84 17.26
N PRO A 269 -2.34 4.65 18.28
CA PRO A 269 -1.27 5.64 18.18
C PRO A 269 0.00 5.02 17.60
N PHE A 270 0.67 5.73 16.69
CA PHE A 270 1.87 5.26 15.98
C PHE A 270 1.68 3.96 15.16
N GLY A 271 0.45 3.49 14.99
CA GLY A 271 0.17 2.16 14.43
C GLY A 271 0.60 1.01 15.35
N ASP A 272 0.85 1.28 16.63
CA ASP A 272 1.46 0.34 17.55
C ASP A 272 0.43 -0.27 18.50
N TYR A 273 0.07 -1.52 18.22
CA TYR A 273 -0.84 -2.36 18.99
C TYR A 273 -0.12 -3.32 19.95
N GLY A 274 1.14 -3.03 20.28
CA GLY A 274 1.95 -3.87 21.18
C GLY A 274 3.12 -4.57 20.48
N GLN A 275 3.20 -4.49 19.15
CA GLN A 275 4.14 -5.26 18.32
C GLN A 275 5.54 -4.66 18.28
N THR A 276 5.72 -3.38 18.62
CA THR A 276 7.04 -2.71 18.69
C THR A 276 7.50 -2.48 20.13
N THR A 277 7.42 -3.52 20.96
CA THR A 277 7.84 -3.48 22.37
C THR A 277 9.37 -3.45 22.52
N GLU A 278 9.85 -2.66 23.49
CA GLU A 278 11.25 -2.61 23.92
C GLU A 278 11.52 -3.39 25.21
N ASN A 279 10.53 -3.54 26.08
CA ASN A 279 10.73 -4.11 27.42
C ASN A 279 9.70 -5.16 27.86
N PHE A 280 8.68 -5.45 27.05
CA PHE A 280 7.61 -6.36 27.42
C PHE A 280 7.00 -7.16 26.24
N ALA A 281 7.58 -8.33 25.96
CA ALA A 281 7.12 -9.24 24.90
C ALA A 281 5.63 -9.65 24.99
N GLY A 282 4.99 -9.54 26.17
CA GLY A 282 3.57 -9.83 26.36
C GLY A 282 2.61 -8.71 25.93
N ALA A 283 3.12 -7.54 25.49
CA ALA A 283 2.32 -6.36 25.21
C ALA A 283 1.26 -6.61 24.13
N GLU A 284 1.65 -7.08 22.95
CA GLU A 284 0.75 -7.33 21.81
C GLU A 284 -0.47 -8.18 22.20
N LYS A 285 -0.22 -9.30 22.88
CA LYS A 285 -1.28 -10.21 23.33
C LYS A 285 -2.28 -9.49 24.23
N ILE A 286 -1.79 -8.80 25.27
CA ILE A 286 -2.64 -8.12 26.24
C ILE A 286 -3.43 -6.99 25.59
N VAL A 287 -2.78 -6.16 24.76
CA VAL A 287 -3.42 -5.03 24.07
C VAL A 287 -4.54 -5.52 23.18
N LEU A 288 -4.29 -6.53 22.33
CA LEU A 288 -5.29 -7.10 21.43
C LEU A 288 -6.43 -7.79 22.19
N GLU A 289 -6.13 -8.54 23.27
CA GLU A 289 -7.16 -9.16 24.10
C GLU A 289 -8.08 -8.11 24.73
N LYS A 290 -7.52 -7.04 25.33
CA LYS A 290 -8.32 -5.95 25.91
C LYS A 290 -9.13 -5.22 24.85
N ALA A 291 -8.51 -4.86 23.72
CA ALA A 291 -9.17 -4.13 22.66
C ALA A 291 -10.36 -4.90 22.06
N LYS A 292 -10.23 -6.22 21.83
CA LYS A 292 -11.31 -7.09 21.34
C LYS A 292 -12.52 -7.19 22.28
N THR A 293 -12.37 -6.86 23.57
CA THR A 293 -13.52 -6.80 24.49
C THR A 293 -14.33 -5.52 24.38
N LEU A 294 -13.79 -4.49 23.71
CA LEU A 294 -14.34 -3.14 23.69
C LEU A 294 -14.66 -2.62 22.28
N PHE A 295 -13.96 -3.12 21.27
CA PHE A 295 -14.06 -2.67 19.89
C PHE A 295 -14.32 -3.84 18.96
N ASP A 296 -14.99 -3.57 17.85
CA ASP A 296 -15.26 -4.57 16.82
C ASP A 296 -14.21 -4.56 15.70
N LEU A 297 -13.48 -3.45 15.58
CA LEU A 297 -12.52 -3.16 14.54
C LEU A 297 -11.45 -2.23 15.10
N SER A 298 -10.22 -2.39 14.65
CA SER A 298 -9.11 -1.53 14.96
C SER A 298 -8.19 -1.35 13.76
N PHE A 299 -7.37 -0.30 13.81
CA PHE A 299 -6.50 0.09 12.71
C PHE A 299 -5.05 0.33 13.14
N TYR A 300 -4.13 -0.09 12.27
CA TYR A 300 -2.70 0.17 12.40
C TYR A 300 -2.12 0.71 11.08
N GLN A 301 -0.89 1.22 11.12
CA GLN A 301 -0.21 1.71 9.93
C GLN A 301 0.44 0.55 9.19
N PHE A 302 0.23 0.48 7.88
CA PHE A 302 0.84 -0.51 7.00
C PHE A 302 2.08 0.07 6.34
N TYR A 303 3.17 -0.67 6.40
CA TYR A 303 4.37 -0.36 5.65
C TYR A 303 4.54 -1.29 4.46
N GLU A 304 5.02 -0.73 3.34
CA GLU A 304 5.34 -1.51 2.15
C GLU A 304 6.31 -2.63 2.52
N GLY A 305 6.02 -3.85 2.02
CA GLY A 305 6.82 -5.02 2.33
C GLY A 305 6.32 -5.88 3.49
N GLU A 306 5.40 -5.38 4.31
CA GLU A 306 4.83 -6.17 5.43
C GLU A 306 3.75 -7.16 4.98
N GLY A 307 3.19 -6.99 3.79
CA GLY A 307 2.16 -7.85 3.23
C GLY A 307 1.38 -7.19 2.10
N GLN A 308 0.15 -7.66 1.90
CA GLN A 308 -0.76 -7.07 0.93
C GLN A 308 -1.30 -5.73 1.45
N SER A 309 -1.30 -4.68 0.62
CA SER A 309 -1.65 -3.32 1.06
C SER A 309 -3.13 -3.13 1.36
N TYR A 310 -3.99 -3.95 0.74
CA TYR A 310 -5.44 -3.91 0.88
C TYR A 310 -5.92 -4.85 1.99
N ASN A 311 -7.12 -4.60 2.50
CA ASN A 311 -7.79 -5.47 3.48
C ASN A 311 -8.81 -6.36 2.77
N TYR A 312 -8.78 -7.67 3.05
CA TYR A 312 -9.60 -8.65 2.35
C TYR A 312 -10.66 -9.30 3.26
N PRO A 313 -11.81 -9.75 2.70
CA PRO A 313 -12.82 -10.45 3.47
C PRO A 313 -12.27 -11.71 4.16
N GLY A 314 -12.53 -11.83 5.46
CA GLY A 314 -12.10 -12.97 6.28
C GLY A 314 -10.58 -13.12 6.46
N GLU A 315 -9.76 -12.10 6.12
CA GLU A 315 -8.33 -12.09 6.46
C GLU A 315 -8.15 -11.84 7.96
N ASN A 316 -8.42 -10.61 8.39
CA ASN A 316 -8.47 -10.20 9.78
C ASN A 316 -9.61 -9.19 9.94
N ILE A 317 -10.70 -9.63 10.57
CA ILE A 317 -11.90 -8.79 10.72
C ILE A 317 -11.76 -7.76 11.86
N PHE A 318 -10.74 -7.91 12.71
CA PHE A 318 -10.50 -7.04 13.85
C PHE A 318 -9.40 -6.02 13.56
N LEU A 319 -8.25 -6.41 13.02
CA LEU A 319 -7.11 -5.53 12.81
C LEU A 319 -6.96 -5.20 11.32
N SER A 320 -7.14 -3.94 10.96
CA SER A 320 -7.09 -3.45 9.59
C SER A 320 -5.87 -2.57 9.30
N LYS A 321 -5.27 -2.80 8.14
CA LYS A 321 -4.14 -2.05 7.58
C LYS A 321 -4.60 -0.69 7.06
N ARG A 322 -3.80 0.35 7.28
CA ARG A 322 -3.96 1.67 6.68
C ARG A 322 -2.70 2.09 5.95
N ILE A 323 -2.85 2.49 4.69
CA ILE A 323 -1.79 3.07 3.89
C ILE A 323 -1.57 4.50 4.38
N SER A 324 -0.45 4.75 5.03
CA SER A 324 -0.03 6.10 5.41
C SER A 324 0.35 6.87 4.15
N VAL A 325 -0.45 7.88 3.81
CA VAL A 325 -0.20 8.70 2.62
C VAL A 325 1.00 9.59 2.87
N ARG A 326 2.00 9.52 1.99
CA ARG A 326 3.23 10.27 2.18
C ARG A 326 3.08 11.73 1.72
N PRO A 327 3.72 12.69 2.42
CA PRO A 327 3.63 14.12 2.08
C PRO A 327 4.06 14.45 0.65
N GLU A 328 4.98 13.67 0.08
CA GLU A 328 5.51 13.88 -1.27
C GLU A 328 4.64 13.30 -2.39
N TRP A 329 3.56 12.56 -2.07
CA TRP A 329 2.75 11.89 -3.09
C TRP A 329 1.85 12.88 -3.85
N THR A 330 2.00 12.94 -5.16
CA THR A 330 1.04 13.59 -6.06
C THR A 330 -0.24 12.78 -6.20
N GLY A 331 -1.26 13.32 -6.87
CA GLY A 331 -2.48 12.57 -7.15
C GLY A 331 -2.23 11.33 -8.03
N ASP A 332 -1.30 11.43 -8.98
CA ASP A 332 -0.93 10.31 -9.85
C ASP A 332 -0.15 9.22 -9.09
N GLN A 333 0.74 9.61 -8.16
CA GLN A 333 1.47 8.65 -7.32
C GLN A 333 0.54 7.90 -6.36
N LEU A 334 -0.41 8.60 -5.74
CA LEU A 334 -1.42 7.95 -4.91
C LEU A 334 -2.28 6.97 -5.73
N LEU A 335 -2.68 7.37 -6.94
CA LEU A 335 -3.40 6.50 -7.86
C LEU A 335 -2.60 5.24 -8.21
N GLU A 336 -1.32 5.40 -8.52
CA GLU A 336 -0.44 4.28 -8.84
C GLU A 336 -0.32 3.30 -7.66
N VAL A 337 -0.16 3.80 -6.43
CA VAL A 337 -0.15 2.96 -5.22
C VAL A 337 -1.44 2.15 -5.10
N LEU A 338 -2.59 2.82 -5.26
CA LEU A 338 -3.88 2.14 -5.19
C LEU A 338 -4.05 1.12 -6.32
N GLU A 339 -3.78 1.49 -7.57
CA GLU A 339 -3.96 0.61 -8.73
C GLU A 339 -3.06 -0.64 -8.67
N ARG A 340 -1.83 -0.50 -8.14
CA ARG A 340 -0.93 -1.65 -7.89
C ARG A 340 -1.50 -2.62 -6.85
N GLY A 341 -2.19 -2.13 -5.83
CA GLY A 341 -2.81 -2.96 -4.77
C GLY A 341 -4.15 -3.58 -5.15
N MET A 342 -4.74 -3.20 -6.29
CA MET A 342 -6.02 -3.76 -6.74
C MET A 342 -5.93 -5.28 -6.96
N ALA A 343 -7.03 -5.97 -6.65
CA ALA A 343 -7.13 -7.41 -6.80
C ALA A 343 -6.87 -7.85 -8.26
N LYS A 344 -5.90 -8.75 -8.43
CA LYS A 344 -5.47 -9.27 -9.72
C LYS A 344 -6.21 -10.55 -10.06
N ASN A 345 -6.43 -10.80 -11.35
CA ASN A 345 -7.09 -12.01 -11.84
C ASN A 345 -6.07 -13.05 -12.31
N LEU A 346 -6.48 -14.32 -12.29
CA LEU A 346 -5.79 -15.39 -12.98
C LEU A 346 -6.43 -15.62 -14.37
N PRO A 347 -5.65 -15.92 -15.42
CA PRO A 347 -4.18 -15.98 -15.40
C PRO A 347 -3.55 -14.59 -15.26
N TYR A 348 -2.36 -14.55 -14.65
CA TYR A 348 -1.55 -13.35 -14.51
C TYR A 348 -0.23 -13.54 -15.24
N GLN A 349 0.21 -12.51 -15.96
CA GLN A 349 1.50 -12.51 -16.64
C GLN A 349 2.12 -11.13 -16.59
N THR A 350 3.43 -11.07 -16.36
CA THR A 350 4.22 -9.85 -16.46
C THR A 350 5.57 -10.13 -17.11
N ASP A 351 6.04 -9.16 -17.90
CA ASP A 351 7.36 -9.08 -18.52
C ASP A 351 8.21 -7.96 -17.89
N PHE A 352 7.74 -7.37 -16.78
CA PHE A 352 8.43 -6.32 -16.05
C PHE A 352 8.78 -5.06 -16.86
N PHE A 353 8.06 -4.78 -17.95
CA PHE A 353 8.17 -3.49 -18.65
C PHE A 353 7.84 -2.30 -17.74
N ARG A 354 6.94 -2.51 -16.76
CA ARG A 354 6.62 -1.57 -15.68
C ARG A 354 6.36 -2.34 -14.39
N ASN A 355 6.47 -1.67 -13.26
CA ASN A 355 6.10 -2.27 -11.98
C ASN A 355 4.57 -2.28 -11.81
N ASP A 356 3.98 -3.46 -11.89
CA ASP A 356 2.54 -3.72 -11.76
C ASP A 356 2.10 -4.16 -10.35
N GLY A 357 2.95 -3.90 -9.34
CA GLY A 357 2.65 -4.13 -7.93
C GLY A 357 3.61 -5.09 -7.23
N TRP A 358 4.83 -5.24 -7.75
CA TRP A 358 5.93 -5.88 -7.04
C TRP A 358 6.45 -4.95 -5.96
N LEU A 359 6.25 -5.35 -4.72
CA LEU A 359 6.67 -4.64 -3.52
C LEU A 359 7.94 -5.29 -2.98
N LEU A 360 8.90 -4.45 -2.57
CA LEU A 360 10.11 -4.90 -1.91
C LEU A 360 9.81 -5.14 -0.43
N SER A 361 10.04 -6.36 0.06
CA SER A 361 9.94 -6.66 1.49
C SER A 361 11.21 -6.29 2.24
N TRP A 362 12.37 -6.59 1.66
CA TRP A 362 13.70 -6.18 2.13
C TRP A 362 14.75 -6.49 1.04
N GLY A 363 15.92 -5.85 1.12
CA GLY A 363 16.97 -5.90 0.10
C GLY A 363 16.83 -4.79 -0.94
N ARG A 364 17.05 -5.10 -2.21
CA ARG A 364 16.95 -4.16 -3.34
C ARG A 364 16.13 -4.75 -4.48
N LEU A 365 15.29 -3.91 -5.07
CA LEU A 365 14.53 -4.22 -6.28
C LEU A 365 14.71 -3.09 -7.30
N SER A 366 15.00 -3.47 -8.54
CA SER A 366 14.98 -2.57 -9.70
C SER A 366 14.36 -3.28 -10.91
N LEU A 367 13.88 -2.50 -11.88
CA LEU A 367 13.47 -3.02 -13.18
C LEU A 367 14.50 -2.59 -14.22
N GLU A 368 15.11 -3.55 -14.91
CA GLU A 368 16.19 -3.35 -15.87
C GLU A 368 15.94 -4.28 -17.07
N ASP A 369 15.97 -3.75 -18.30
CA ASP A 369 15.84 -4.53 -19.54
C ASP A 369 14.66 -5.52 -19.56
N ASN A 370 13.46 -5.07 -19.15
CA ASN A 370 12.26 -5.92 -19.02
C ASN A 370 12.50 -7.14 -18.10
N SER A 371 13.22 -6.92 -17.02
CA SER A 371 13.44 -7.90 -15.97
C SER A 371 13.34 -7.23 -14.61
N LEU A 372 12.87 -8.00 -13.62
CA LEU A 372 13.00 -7.62 -12.23
C LEU A 372 14.36 -8.11 -11.72
N ILE A 373 15.15 -7.18 -11.18
CA ILE A 373 16.42 -7.46 -10.52
C ILE A 373 16.20 -7.39 -9.02
N LEU A 374 16.40 -8.52 -8.35
CA LEU A 374 16.27 -8.66 -6.91
C LEU A 374 17.64 -8.98 -6.32
N GLY A 375 18.07 -8.29 -5.27
CA GLY A 375 19.36 -8.61 -4.66
C GLY A 375 19.59 -7.98 -3.30
N ALA A 376 20.56 -8.51 -2.58
CA ALA A 376 20.92 -8.05 -1.26
C ALA A 376 21.40 -6.60 -1.25
N ASP A 377 21.02 -5.83 -0.22
CA ASP A 377 21.70 -4.59 0.12
C ASP A 377 23.02 -4.87 0.86
N ILE A 378 23.79 -3.83 1.18
CA ILE A 378 25.14 -3.93 1.76
C ILE A 378 25.20 -4.72 3.08
N ASN A 379 24.11 -4.69 3.85
CA ASN A 379 24.00 -5.35 5.16
C ASN A 379 23.10 -6.58 5.15
N ASP A 380 22.51 -6.92 4.01
CA ASP A 380 21.54 -7.99 3.89
C ASP A 380 22.19 -9.23 3.27
N THR A 381 21.65 -10.40 3.61
CA THR A 381 22.06 -11.71 3.06
C THR A 381 21.25 -12.11 1.84
N GLY A 382 20.30 -11.28 1.39
CA GLY A 382 19.37 -11.64 0.34
C GLY A 382 18.38 -10.54 0.05
N ALA A 383 17.29 -10.90 -0.61
CA ALA A 383 16.17 -10.00 -0.82
C ALA A 383 14.88 -10.77 -1.06
N VAL A 384 13.74 -10.13 -0.77
CA VAL A 384 12.41 -10.67 -1.01
C VAL A 384 11.55 -9.60 -1.66
N ALA A 385 10.86 -9.99 -2.74
CA ALA A 385 9.84 -9.18 -3.37
C ALA A 385 8.56 -9.99 -3.58
N THR A 386 7.41 -9.36 -3.37
CA THR A 386 6.10 -10.02 -3.44
C THR A 386 5.13 -9.22 -4.29
N LEU A 387 4.18 -9.92 -4.90
CA LEU A 387 3.18 -9.27 -5.75
C LEU A 387 1.94 -8.90 -4.94
N ASP A 388 1.62 -7.63 -4.88
CA ASP A 388 0.43 -7.11 -4.22
C ASP A 388 -0.85 -7.40 -5.02
N GLY A 389 -2.02 -7.31 -4.37
CA GLY A 389 -3.31 -7.56 -5.02
C GLY A 389 -3.60 -9.04 -5.29
N THR A 390 -2.90 -9.98 -4.65
CA THR A 390 -2.95 -11.41 -4.98
C THR A 390 -3.47 -12.31 -3.85
N TYR A 391 -3.90 -11.71 -2.73
CA TYR A 391 -4.38 -12.43 -1.54
C TYR A 391 -5.45 -13.50 -1.83
N LEU A 392 -6.35 -13.24 -2.78
CA LEU A 392 -7.49 -14.11 -3.10
C LEU A 392 -7.13 -15.31 -3.99
N TRP A 393 -5.91 -15.37 -4.51
CA TRP A 393 -5.48 -16.45 -5.39
C TRP A 393 -5.42 -17.78 -4.64
N ASN A 394 -5.91 -18.82 -5.30
CA ASN A 394 -5.89 -20.21 -4.85
C ASN A 394 -5.88 -21.11 -6.09
N ASN A 395 -5.48 -22.37 -5.93
CA ASN A 395 -5.44 -23.36 -7.02
C ASN A 395 -4.74 -22.82 -8.26
N TYR A 396 -3.44 -22.55 -8.14
CA TYR A 396 -2.64 -21.95 -9.21
C TYR A 396 -1.26 -22.59 -9.34
N VAL A 397 -0.70 -22.49 -10.54
CA VAL A 397 0.71 -22.75 -10.83
C VAL A 397 1.38 -21.42 -11.10
N PHE A 398 2.52 -21.19 -10.44
CA PHE A 398 3.39 -20.05 -10.66
C PHE A 398 4.71 -20.55 -11.26
N SER A 399 5.03 -20.06 -12.45
CA SER A 399 6.27 -20.33 -13.17
C SER A 399 6.99 -19.04 -13.54
N SER A 400 8.31 -19.13 -13.67
CA SER A 400 9.16 -18.00 -14.04
C SER A 400 10.40 -18.48 -14.79
N GLU A 401 11.00 -17.58 -15.56
CA GLU A 401 12.35 -17.68 -16.12
C GLU A 401 13.29 -16.78 -15.31
N VAL A 402 14.30 -17.39 -14.70
CA VAL A 402 15.24 -16.70 -13.79
C VAL A 402 16.69 -17.00 -14.11
N VAL A 403 17.58 -16.10 -13.73
CA VAL A 403 19.04 -16.29 -13.76
C VAL A 403 19.59 -15.90 -12.39
N LEU A 404 20.21 -16.85 -11.69
CA LEU A 404 20.93 -16.58 -10.45
C LEU A 404 22.29 -15.96 -10.82
N MET A 405 22.39 -14.64 -10.68
CA MET A 405 23.57 -13.87 -11.08
C MET A 405 24.68 -13.93 -10.01
N ASP A 406 24.27 -13.97 -8.74
CA ASP A 406 25.15 -14.12 -7.58
C ASP A 406 24.36 -14.78 -6.44
N GLY A 407 25.06 -15.48 -5.56
CA GLY A 407 24.51 -16.10 -4.35
C GLY A 407 24.29 -17.61 -4.41
N GLU A 408 24.04 -18.20 -3.25
CA GLU A 408 23.87 -19.65 -3.09
C GLU A 408 22.50 -20.17 -3.57
N SER A 409 21.44 -19.37 -3.45
CA SER A 409 20.09 -19.85 -3.73
C SER A 409 19.09 -18.77 -4.16
N PHE A 410 18.00 -19.24 -4.76
CA PHE A 410 16.79 -18.45 -4.99
C PHE A 410 15.55 -19.27 -4.63
N SER A 411 14.43 -18.59 -4.43
CA SER A 411 13.16 -19.23 -4.10
C SER A 411 11.99 -18.58 -4.82
N LEU A 412 10.96 -19.40 -5.09
CA LEU A 412 9.62 -18.93 -5.46
C LEU A 412 8.75 -18.97 -4.22
N VAL A 413 8.17 -17.83 -3.87
CA VAL A 413 7.21 -17.67 -2.78
C VAL A 413 5.81 -18.00 -3.28
N VAL A 414 5.02 -18.67 -2.45
CA VAL A 414 3.68 -19.17 -2.74
C VAL A 414 2.77 -19.03 -1.51
N GLY A 415 1.47 -18.80 -1.72
CA GLY A 415 0.52 -18.62 -0.61
C GLY A 415 0.85 -17.42 0.27
N TYR A 416 1.48 -16.38 -0.29
CA TYR A 416 1.93 -15.22 0.47
C TYR A 416 0.74 -14.39 0.97
N LYS A 417 0.67 -14.18 2.29
CA LYS A 417 -0.33 -13.29 2.90
C LYS A 417 0.31 -12.04 3.47
N ASN A 418 1.37 -12.24 4.23
CA ASN A 418 2.18 -11.21 4.85
C ASN A 418 3.57 -11.79 5.17
N LYS A 419 4.46 -10.94 5.70
CA LYS A 419 5.85 -11.32 6.05
C LYS A 419 5.96 -12.46 7.07
N ASP A 420 4.88 -12.79 7.77
CA ASP A 420 4.86 -13.80 8.83
C ASP A 420 4.14 -15.09 8.40
N ASN A 421 3.50 -15.11 7.22
CA ASN A 421 2.63 -16.21 6.78
C ASN A 421 2.74 -16.45 5.26
N TYR A 422 3.59 -17.39 4.87
CA TYR A 422 3.80 -17.82 3.49
C TYR A 422 4.57 -19.15 3.41
N ALA A 423 4.63 -19.76 2.22
CA ALA A 423 5.55 -20.85 1.92
C ALA A 423 6.43 -20.50 0.73
N PHE A 424 7.52 -21.24 0.56
CA PHE A 424 8.44 -21.02 -0.56
C PHE A 424 9.22 -22.29 -0.91
N CYS A 425 9.51 -22.43 -2.20
CA CYS A 425 10.37 -23.46 -2.75
C CYS A 425 11.76 -22.87 -3.00
N SER A 426 12.75 -23.27 -2.21
CA SER A 426 14.15 -22.86 -2.38
C SER A 426 14.93 -23.85 -3.24
N PHE A 427 15.75 -23.32 -4.14
CA PHE A 427 16.63 -24.06 -5.03
C PHE A 427 18.08 -23.62 -4.78
N GLY A 428 18.92 -24.57 -4.36
CA GLY A 428 20.34 -24.36 -4.10
C GLY A 428 21.19 -25.47 -4.74
N PRO A 429 22.53 -25.34 -4.75
CA PRO A 429 23.42 -26.29 -5.42
C PRO A 429 23.33 -27.71 -4.84
N PHE A 430 22.90 -27.85 -3.58
CA PHE A 430 22.80 -29.14 -2.88
C PHE A 430 21.39 -29.74 -2.86
N GLY A 431 20.41 -29.08 -3.51
CA GLY A 431 19.06 -29.61 -3.60
C GLY A 431 17.97 -28.55 -3.55
N ALA A 432 16.76 -29.02 -3.30
CA ALA A 432 15.59 -28.16 -3.13
C ALA A 432 14.97 -28.37 -1.75
N LYS A 433 14.39 -27.30 -1.21
CA LYS A 433 13.63 -27.30 0.05
C LYS A 433 12.28 -26.66 -0.17
N LEU A 434 11.26 -27.22 0.47
CA LEU A 434 9.96 -26.58 0.64
C LEU A 434 9.87 -26.15 2.08
N GLU A 435 9.67 -24.87 2.29
CA GLU A 435 9.70 -24.24 3.60
C GLU A 435 8.45 -23.38 3.81
N GLN A 436 8.14 -23.13 5.08
CA GLN A 436 7.00 -22.36 5.52
C GLN A 436 7.43 -21.38 6.60
N VAL A 437 6.85 -20.19 6.56
CA VAL A 437 6.81 -19.23 7.66
C VAL A 437 5.36 -19.14 8.12
N LEU A 438 5.10 -19.44 9.40
CA LEU A 438 3.78 -19.37 10.00
C LEU A 438 3.88 -18.63 11.33
N ASN A 439 3.16 -17.52 11.48
CA ASN A 439 3.30 -16.59 12.61
C ASN A 439 4.77 -16.18 12.87
N GLY A 440 5.55 -16.00 11.80
CA GLY A 440 6.96 -15.63 11.88
C GLY A 440 7.92 -16.81 12.16
N GLU A 441 7.39 -18.00 12.48
CA GLU A 441 8.21 -19.19 12.73
C GLU A 441 8.49 -19.94 11.43
N ARG A 442 9.77 -20.20 11.15
CA ARG A 442 10.23 -20.91 9.95
C ARG A 442 10.33 -22.42 10.20
N LYS A 443 9.82 -23.22 9.25
CA LYS A 443 9.86 -24.69 9.28
C LYS A 443 10.14 -25.27 7.89
N ILE A 444 10.97 -26.31 7.83
CA ILE A 444 11.16 -27.10 6.61
C ILE A 444 10.07 -28.16 6.54
N LEU A 445 9.30 -28.17 5.45
CA LEU A 445 8.20 -29.11 5.22
C LEU A 445 8.65 -30.35 4.43
N ALA A 446 9.57 -30.16 3.48
CA ALA A 446 10.17 -31.24 2.70
C ALA A 446 11.56 -30.83 2.16
N GLU A 447 12.46 -31.80 2.00
CA GLU A 447 13.82 -31.57 1.46
C GLU A 447 14.18 -32.68 0.47
N ARG A 448 14.77 -32.29 -0.67
CA ARG A 448 15.38 -33.20 -1.64
C ARG A 448 16.84 -32.84 -1.75
N ARG A 449 17.71 -33.75 -1.32
CA ARG A 449 19.16 -33.61 -1.46
C ARG A 449 19.63 -34.09 -2.83
N GLY A 450 20.66 -33.44 -3.34
CA GLY A 450 21.34 -33.82 -4.58
C GLY A 450 21.65 -32.60 -5.43
N PHE A 451 22.73 -32.70 -6.21
CA PHE A 451 23.21 -31.59 -7.02
C PHE A 451 22.13 -31.04 -7.96
N LEU A 452 22.00 -29.72 -7.98
CA LEU A 452 21.22 -28.97 -8.97
C LEU A 452 22.17 -28.04 -9.71
N ASP A 453 22.15 -28.12 -11.03
CA ASP A 453 22.85 -27.14 -11.87
C ASP A 453 22.01 -25.86 -11.90
N LEU A 454 22.53 -24.82 -11.27
CA LEU A 454 21.91 -23.49 -11.21
C LEU A 454 22.59 -22.51 -12.18
N SER A 455 23.40 -22.99 -13.12
CA SER A 455 24.04 -22.16 -14.13
C SER A 455 23.08 -21.81 -15.27
N GLY A 456 23.19 -20.59 -15.78
CA GLY A 456 22.39 -20.11 -16.90
C GLY A 456 20.94 -19.79 -16.54
N GLU A 457 20.05 -19.96 -17.53
CA GLU A 457 18.63 -19.68 -17.35
C GLU A 457 17.89 -20.89 -16.79
N LEU A 458 17.10 -20.65 -15.76
CA LEU A 458 16.37 -21.64 -15.00
C LEU A 458 14.86 -21.41 -15.13
N LYS A 459 14.10 -22.50 -15.11
CA LYS A 459 12.63 -22.50 -15.22
C LYS A 459 11.98 -23.09 -13.97
N PRO A 460 12.07 -22.43 -12.81
CA PRO A 460 11.41 -22.89 -11.59
C PRO A 460 9.88 -22.78 -11.71
N GLN A 461 9.21 -23.67 -11.01
CA GLN A 461 7.75 -23.65 -10.88
C GLN A 461 7.34 -24.09 -9.48
N VAL A 462 6.33 -23.41 -8.93
CA VAL A 462 5.64 -23.80 -7.70
C VAL A 462 4.14 -23.86 -7.97
N ALA A 463 3.45 -24.88 -7.46
CA ALA A 463 2.00 -24.96 -7.55
C ALA A 463 1.38 -25.05 -6.16
N LEU A 464 0.25 -24.36 -5.96
CA LEU A 464 -0.60 -24.45 -4.79
C LEU A 464 -1.95 -24.99 -5.26
N ALA A 465 -2.25 -26.26 -4.98
CA ALA A 465 -3.42 -26.94 -5.51
C ALA A 465 -3.98 -27.95 -4.51
N GLY A 466 -5.29 -27.92 -4.24
CA GLY A 466 -5.94 -28.94 -3.43
C GLY A 466 -5.33 -29.15 -2.04
N GLY A 467 -4.78 -28.09 -1.43
CA GLY A 467 -4.08 -28.17 -0.15
C GLY A 467 -2.68 -28.76 -0.22
N ALA A 468 -2.05 -28.84 -1.39
CA ALA A 468 -0.67 -29.27 -1.55
C ALA A 468 0.18 -28.19 -2.24
N ILE A 469 1.47 -28.18 -1.90
CA ILE A 469 2.51 -27.40 -2.58
C ILE A 469 3.44 -28.36 -3.31
N SER A 470 3.73 -28.08 -4.57
CA SER A 470 4.76 -28.79 -5.34
C SER A 470 5.82 -27.83 -5.86
N CYS A 471 7.09 -28.27 -5.84
CA CYS A 471 8.23 -27.54 -6.38
C CYS A 471 8.82 -28.31 -7.57
N SER A 472 9.04 -27.62 -8.68
CA SER A 472 9.63 -28.16 -9.90
C SER A 472 10.73 -27.25 -10.44
N LEU A 473 11.69 -27.83 -11.16
CA LEU A 473 12.72 -27.10 -11.91
C LEU A 473 12.81 -27.69 -13.32
N GLY A 474 12.44 -26.89 -14.32
CA GLY A 474 12.15 -27.39 -15.67
C GLY A 474 10.98 -28.38 -15.63
N GLU A 475 11.10 -29.49 -16.35
CA GLU A 475 10.06 -30.56 -16.37
C GLU A 475 10.11 -31.48 -15.14
N LYS A 476 11.07 -31.28 -14.23
CA LYS A 476 11.33 -32.21 -13.13
C LYS A 476 10.62 -31.77 -11.85
N LEU A 477 9.66 -32.57 -11.41
CA LEU A 477 9.08 -32.49 -10.07
C LEU A 477 10.15 -32.87 -9.02
N LEU A 478 10.40 -31.99 -8.06
CA LEU A 478 11.40 -32.18 -7.01
C LEU A 478 10.79 -32.51 -5.66
N LEU A 479 9.72 -31.81 -5.29
CA LEU A 479 9.07 -31.90 -3.99
C LEU A 479 7.55 -31.78 -4.16
N ILE A 480 6.81 -32.49 -3.32
CA ILE A 480 5.37 -32.30 -3.12
C ILE A 480 5.03 -32.55 -1.66
N LYS A 481 4.17 -31.70 -1.09
CA LYS A 481 3.74 -31.83 0.30
C LYS A 481 2.32 -31.31 0.46
N THR A 482 1.49 -32.07 1.16
CA THR A 482 0.18 -31.61 1.65
C THR A 482 0.38 -30.69 2.85
N ILE A 483 -0.27 -29.53 2.80
CA ILE A 483 -0.36 -28.50 3.83
C ILE A 483 -1.45 -28.92 4.82
N GLU A 484 -1.20 -28.78 6.12
CA GLU A 484 -2.23 -29.02 7.11
C GLU A 484 -3.28 -27.88 7.10
N PRO A 485 -4.58 -28.17 7.31
CA PRO A 485 -5.63 -27.15 7.26
C PRO A 485 -5.38 -25.93 8.16
N GLU A 486 -4.84 -26.15 9.36
CA GLU A 486 -4.50 -25.12 10.36
C GLU A 486 -3.41 -24.14 9.91
N GLU A 487 -2.57 -24.54 8.96
CA GLU A 487 -1.50 -23.69 8.42
C GLU A 487 -2.07 -22.56 7.56
N ASN A 488 -3.33 -22.68 7.11
CA ASN A 488 -4.06 -21.64 6.39
C ASN A 488 -3.28 -21.09 5.18
N LEU A 489 -2.49 -21.91 4.48
CA LEU A 489 -1.75 -21.50 3.27
C LEU A 489 -2.47 -21.83 1.96
N GLY A 490 -3.75 -22.22 2.02
CA GLY A 490 -4.54 -22.61 0.85
C GLY A 490 -4.88 -21.48 -0.13
N ARG A 491 -4.54 -20.23 0.22
CA ARG A 491 -4.67 -19.04 -0.62
C ARG A 491 -3.56 -18.04 -0.33
N GLY A 492 -3.25 -17.20 -1.31
CA GLY A 492 -2.31 -16.10 -1.17
C GLY A 492 -1.52 -15.87 -2.44
N GLY A 493 -0.64 -14.87 -2.36
CA GLY A 493 0.15 -14.37 -3.47
C GLY A 493 1.40 -15.15 -3.79
N ILE A 494 2.21 -14.53 -4.64
CA ILE A 494 3.49 -15.04 -5.09
C ILE A 494 4.61 -14.03 -4.79
N GLY A 495 5.84 -14.49 -4.92
CA GLY A 495 7.01 -13.65 -4.76
C GLY A 495 8.29 -14.35 -5.20
N PHE A 496 9.38 -13.62 -5.14
CA PHE A 496 10.73 -14.13 -5.35
C PHE A 496 11.58 -13.85 -4.12
N GLN A 497 12.53 -14.74 -3.86
CA GLN A 497 13.56 -14.56 -2.86
C GLN A 497 14.91 -14.96 -3.44
N THR A 498 15.97 -14.29 -3.00
CA THR A 498 17.34 -14.74 -3.21
C THR A 498 18.11 -14.63 -1.90
N TRP A 499 19.12 -15.50 -1.71
CA TRP A 499 19.87 -15.58 -0.47
C TRP A 499 21.28 -16.12 -0.67
N ASP A 500 22.20 -15.62 0.14
CA ASP A 500 23.59 -16.07 0.31
C ASP A 500 24.01 -15.93 1.79
N PRO A 501 24.89 -16.79 2.34
CA PRO A 501 25.39 -16.62 3.69
C PRO A 501 26.20 -15.33 3.90
N GLU A 502 26.79 -14.76 2.86
CA GLU A 502 27.53 -13.50 2.91
C GLU A 502 26.63 -12.30 2.55
N ASN A 503 26.88 -11.17 3.23
CA ASN A 503 26.15 -9.95 2.95
C ASN A 503 26.48 -9.42 1.54
N ASN A 504 25.49 -8.82 0.86
CA ASN A 504 25.64 -8.21 -0.47
C ASN A 504 26.12 -9.18 -1.57
N LYS A 505 25.89 -10.49 -1.39
CA LYS A 505 26.33 -11.57 -2.29
C LYS A 505 25.19 -12.33 -2.94
N SER A 506 24.04 -11.71 -3.08
CA SER A 506 22.85 -12.35 -3.62
C SER A 506 22.21 -11.45 -4.67
N LYS A 507 22.03 -11.99 -5.88
CA LYS A 507 21.40 -11.29 -7.00
C LYS A 507 20.70 -12.26 -7.95
N LEU A 508 19.41 -12.00 -8.19
CA LEU A 508 18.53 -12.77 -9.05
C LEU A 508 17.94 -11.85 -10.12
N GLN A 509 18.07 -12.26 -11.38
CA GLN A 509 17.31 -11.68 -12.48
C GLN A 509 16.08 -12.53 -12.75
N VAL A 510 14.92 -11.89 -12.81
CA VAL A 510 13.63 -12.51 -13.12
C VAL A 510 13.12 -11.91 -14.44
N LYS A 511 12.96 -12.75 -15.46
CA LYS A 511 12.57 -12.30 -16.81
C LYS A 511 11.07 -12.24 -17.02
N ASN A 512 10.32 -13.08 -16.30
CA ASN A 512 8.86 -13.06 -16.34
C ASN A 512 8.27 -13.64 -15.05
N ALA A 513 6.98 -13.44 -14.84
CA ALA A 513 6.19 -14.23 -13.92
C ALA A 513 4.87 -14.61 -14.61
N LEU A 514 4.57 -15.90 -14.64
CA LEU A 514 3.34 -16.46 -15.21
C LEU A 514 2.62 -17.26 -14.13
N VAL A 515 1.36 -16.92 -13.90
CA VAL A 515 0.49 -17.60 -12.94
C VAL A 515 -0.77 -18.06 -13.63
N GLU A 516 -0.98 -19.37 -13.64
CA GLU A 516 -2.10 -20.02 -14.32
C GLU A 516 -3.03 -20.67 -13.30
N LYS A 517 -4.34 -20.61 -13.58
CA LYS A 517 -5.34 -21.27 -12.73
C LYS A 517 -5.32 -22.78 -12.99
N ILE A 518 -5.37 -23.55 -11.92
CA ILE A 518 -5.61 -24.99 -11.92
C ILE A 518 -7.13 -25.18 -11.78
N ASN A 519 -7.73 -25.86 -12.76
CA ASN A 519 -9.18 -26.12 -12.77
C ASN A 519 -9.55 -27.36 -11.97
#